data_AF-A0A1Q8EDB5-F1
#
_entry.id   AF-A0A1Q8EDB5-F1
#
_cell.length_a   1.000
_cell.length_b   1.000
_cell.length_c   1.000
_cell.angle_alpha   90.00
_cell.angle_beta   90.00
_cell.angle_gamma   90.00
#
_symmetry.space_group_name_H-M   'P 1'
#
loop_
_entity.id
_entity.type
_entity.pdbx_description
1 polymer ?
#
loop_
_entity_poly.entity_id
_entity_poly.type
_entity_poly.pdbx_seq_one_letter_code
_entity_poly.pdbx_strand_id
1 'polypeptide(L)'
;MDKLILGRYIPGDSILHRLDPRSKLLAMMSFLLIIFWANNLVTNALLVGFVLILVFLSKIKLSFFLNGVKPMIGIILFTTFFQIFFTGGHEVLWQFWILKVTEEGLQQAGIIFVRFVLIIFLSTLLTLTTMPLSLADGIEAGLAPLTYLKVPVHEIGLMLSMSLRFVPTLMDDTTRIMNAQRARGVDFGEGSLVQKVKSVIPILIPLFASSFKRADALATAMEARGYQGGDGRTKYRILEWKLADSLVLVTMVILGLLLYYLKS
;
A
#
# COMPACT_ATOMS: atom_id res chain seq x y z
N MET A 1 -13.50 2.88 -19.35
CA MET A 1 -12.45 3.12 -18.34
C MET A 1 -12.63 2.15 -17.17
N ASP A 2 -12.95 0.89 -17.47
CA ASP A 2 -13.47 -0.12 -16.54
C ASP A 2 -12.37 -0.84 -15.74
N LYS A 3 -11.20 -0.20 -15.62
CA LYS A 3 -10.01 -0.77 -14.96
C LYS A 3 -9.52 0.03 -13.75
N LEU A 4 -10.14 1.17 -13.42
CA LEU A 4 -9.88 1.86 -12.16
C LEU A 4 -10.79 1.29 -11.07
N ILE A 5 -10.51 0.04 -10.73
CA ILE A 5 -11.09 -0.72 -9.62
C ILE A 5 -10.27 -0.35 -8.37
N LEU A 6 -10.47 0.86 -7.86
CA LEU A 6 -9.93 1.25 -6.55
C LEU A 6 -10.58 0.36 -5.48
N GLY A 7 -9.75 -0.23 -4.62
CA GLY A 7 -10.23 -1.03 -3.49
C GLY A 7 -10.61 -2.47 -3.84
N ARG A 8 -9.73 -3.23 -4.53
CA ARG A 8 -9.82 -4.70 -4.55
C ARG A 8 -9.51 -5.30 -3.17
N TYR A 9 -10.21 -4.88 -2.13
CA TYR A 9 -10.45 -5.77 -1.02
C TYR A 9 -11.23 -6.95 -1.59
N ILE A 10 -10.67 -8.15 -1.49
CA ILE A 10 -11.38 -9.34 -1.89
C ILE A 10 -12.10 -9.81 -0.63
N PRO A 11 -13.45 -9.81 -0.60
CA PRO A 11 -14.16 -10.34 0.53
C PRO A 11 -13.77 -11.81 0.69
N GLY A 12 -13.22 -12.13 1.85
CA GLY A 12 -12.67 -13.44 2.16
C GLY A 12 -12.75 -13.71 3.66
N ASP A 13 -12.89 -14.98 4.00
CA ASP A 13 -13.10 -15.46 5.38
C ASP A 13 -11.84 -16.03 6.05
N SER A 14 -10.66 -15.73 5.52
CA SER A 14 -9.43 -16.31 6.07
C SER A 14 -9.08 -15.71 7.44
N ILE A 15 -8.27 -16.43 8.22
CA ILE A 15 -7.76 -15.96 9.53
C ILE A 15 -7.14 -14.58 9.37
N LEU A 16 -6.39 -14.38 8.29
CA LEU A 16 -5.76 -13.12 7.95
C LEU A 16 -6.76 -12.00 7.62
N HIS A 17 -7.95 -12.29 7.08
CA HIS A 17 -8.96 -11.26 6.82
C HIS A 17 -9.61 -10.76 8.12
N ARG A 18 -9.69 -11.61 9.15
CA ARG A 18 -10.37 -11.32 10.42
C ARG A 18 -9.50 -10.57 11.45
N LEU A 19 -8.20 -10.46 11.22
CA LEU A 19 -7.28 -9.73 12.08
C LEU A 19 -7.57 -8.22 12.08
N ASP A 20 -7.27 -7.58 13.22
CA ASP A 20 -7.37 -6.14 13.39
C ASP A 20 -6.43 -5.41 12.40
N PRO A 21 -6.89 -4.36 11.70
CA PRO A 21 -6.05 -3.56 10.82
C PRO A 21 -4.78 -3.02 11.49
N ARG A 22 -4.85 -2.70 12.78
CA ARG A 22 -3.70 -2.17 13.56
C ARG A 22 -2.59 -3.19 13.67
N SER A 23 -2.93 -4.44 13.99
CA SER A 23 -1.96 -5.52 14.12
C SER A 23 -1.31 -5.82 12.77
N LYS A 24 -2.08 -5.82 11.68
CA LYS A 24 -1.54 -5.99 10.31
C LYS A 24 -0.61 -4.86 9.88
N LEU A 25 -0.97 -3.60 10.16
CA LEU A 25 -0.13 -2.45 9.81
C LEU A 25 1.19 -2.48 10.58
N LEU A 26 1.13 -2.74 11.89
CA LEU A 26 2.33 -2.90 12.72
C LEU A 26 3.18 -4.07 12.23
N ALA A 27 2.57 -5.23 11.98
CA ALA A 27 3.25 -6.41 11.47
C ALA A 27 3.91 -6.15 10.10
N MET A 28 3.26 -5.38 9.22
CA MET A 28 3.85 -4.97 7.94
C MET A 28 5.05 -4.05 8.15
N MET A 29 4.94 -3.03 9.00
CA MET A 29 6.04 -2.13 9.31
C MET A 29 7.23 -2.87 9.93
N SER A 30 6.97 -3.75 10.90
CA SER A 30 8.00 -4.61 11.50
C SER A 30 8.66 -5.52 10.45
N PHE A 31 7.88 -6.13 9.57
CA PHE A 31 8.43 -7.01 8.53
C PHE A 31 9.30 -6.25 7.51
N LEU A 32 8.93 -5.02 7.14
CA LEU A 32 9.77 -4.18 6.29
C LEU A 32 11.15 -3.94 6.93
N LEU A 33 11.20 -3.64 8.24
CA LEU A 33 12.47 -3.49 8.96
C LEU A 33 13.27 -4.80 9.00
N ILE A 34 12.61 -5.92 9.27
CA ILE A 34 13.23 -7.25 9.35
C ILE A 34 13.87 -7.65 8.01
N ILE A 35 13.20 -7.36 6.89
CA ILE A 35 13.71 -7.66 5.54
C ILE A 35 15.07 -7.00 5.27
N PHE A 36 15.27 -5.76 5.74
CA PHE A 36 16.53 -5.04 5.53
C PHE A 36 17.68 -5.63 6.34
N TRP A 37 17.40 -6.33 7.44
CA TRP A 37 18.43 -7.00 8.22
C TRP A 37 18.89 -8.33 7.61
N ALA A 38 18.07 -8.98 6.77
CA ALA A 38 18.41 -10.25 6.15
C ALA A 38 19.42 -10.08 5.01
N ASN A 39 20.67 -10.52 5.28
CA ASN A 39 21.80 -10.43 4.34
C ASN A 39 22.36 -11.80 3.91
N ASN A 40 21.82 -12.91 4.43
CA ASN A 40 22.32 -14.27 4.16
C ASN A 40 21.30 -15.05 3.31
N LEU A 41 21.74 -16.09 2.59
CA LEU A 41 20.80 -16.92 1.83
C LEU A 41 19.79 -17.64 2.75
N VAL A 42 20.24 -18.12 3.91
CA VAL A 42 19.38 -18.81 4.89
C VAL A 42 18.30 -17.89 5.44
N THR A 43 18.66 -16.65 5.79
CA THR A 43 17.72 -15.66 6.33
C THR A 43 16.68 -15.25 5.28
N ASN A 44 17.07 -15.10 4.02
CA ASN A 44 16.14 -14.83 2.93
C ASN A 44 15.24 -16.02 2.62
N ALA A 45 15.75 -17.26 2.63
CA ALA A 45 14.95 -18.47 2.45
C ALA A 45 13.87 -18.60 3.54
N LEU A 46 14.21 -18.29 4.79
CA LEU A 46 13.27 -18.29 5.91
C LEU A 46 12.15 -17.25 5.71
N LEU A 47 12.50 -16.04 5.27
CA LEU A 47 11.51 -14.99 4.95
C LEU A 47 10.58 -15.38 3.80
N VAL A 48 11.12 -16.03 2.75
CA VAL A 48 10.32 -16.57 1.65
C VAL A 48 9.34 -17.62 2.16
N GLY A 49 9.80 -18.59 2.96
CA GLY A 49 8.95 -19.60 3.56
C GLY A 49 7.82 -18.97 4.39
N PHE A 50 8.14 -17.98 5.22
CA PHE A 50 7.17 -17.26 6.04
C PHE A 50 6.11 -16.54 5.19
N VAL A 51 6.51 -15.81 4.15
CA VAL A 51 5.55 -15.12 3.25
C VAL A 51 4.68 -16.13 2.49
N LEU A 52 5.24 -17.25 2.02
CA LEU A 52 4.46 -18.29 1.37
C LEU A 52 3.41 -18.91 2.31
N ILE A 53 3.75 -19.11 3.58
CA ILE A 53 2.78 -19.53 4.61
C ILE A 53 1.67 -18.50 4.76
N LEU A 54 1.99 -17.20 4.84
CA LEU A 54 0.96 -16.14 4.92
C LEU A 54 0.08 -16.10 3.66
N VAL A 55 0.65 -16.27 2.48
CA VAL A 55 -0.11 -16.35 1.22
C VAL A 55 -1.06 -17.54 1.25
N PHE A 56 -0.61 -18.71 1.69
CA PHE A 56 -1.45 -19.90 1.82
C PHE A 56 -2.58 -19.69 2.85
N LEU A 57 -2.27 -19.14 4.03
CA LEU A 57 -3.24 -18.80 5.06
C LEU A 57 -4.23 -17.73 4.62
N SER A 58 -3.84 -16.85 3.68
CA SER A 58 -4.73 -15.83 3.13
C SER A 58 -5.86 -16.41 2.27
N LYS A 59 -5.69 -17.64 1.74
CA LYS A 59 -6.60 -18.28 0.77
C LYS A 59 -6.82 -17.46 -0.51
N ILE A 60 -5.88 -16.60 -0.87
CA ILE A 60 -5.92 -15.77 -2.09
C ILE A 60 -5.17 -16.49 -3.22
N LYS A 61 -5.70 -16.45 -4.44
CA LYS A 61 -5.05 -17.03 -5.62
C LYS A 61 -3.68 -16.38 -5.89
N LEU A 62 -2.65 -17.18 -6.12
CA LEU A 62 -1.28 -16.69 -6.39
C LEU A 62 -1.20 -15.73 -7.60
N SER A 63 -2.13 -15.84 -8.54
CA SER A 63 -2.25 -14.94 -9.70
C SER A 63 -2.35 -13.46 -9.31
N PHE A 64 -2.99 -13.13 -8.18
CA PHE A 64 -3.09 -11.75 -7.72
C PHE A 64 -1.73 -11.18 -7.29
N PHE A 65 -0.91 -11.99 -6.62
CA PHE A 65 0.45 -11.62 -6.21
C PHE A 65 1.37 -11.43 -7.42
N LEU A 66 1.30 -12.35 -8.39
CA LEU A 66 2.05 -12.23 -9.65
C LEU A 66 1.63 -10.98 -10.43
N ASN A 67 0.34 -10.64 -10.44
CA ASN A 67 -0.14 -9.39 -11.03
C ASN A 67 0.37 -8.14 -10.30
N GLY A 68 0.63 -8.21 -9.00
CA GLY A 68 1.28 -7.15 -8.23
C GLY A 68 2.75 -6.95 -8.62
N VAL A 69 3.46 -8.03 -8.97
CA VAL A 69 4.87 -7.95 -9.41
C VAL A 69 5.00 -7.40 -10.83
N LYS A 70 4.07 -7.74 -11.74
CA LYS A 70 4.10 -7.33 -13.16
C LYS A 70 4.50 -5.86 -13.43
N PRO A 71 3.86 -4.84 -12.82
CA PRO A 71 4.22 -3.44 -13.09
C PRO A 71 5.63 -3.08 -12.61
N MET A 72 6.20 -3.81 -11.66
CA MET A 72 7.52 -3.55 -11.09
C MET A 72 8.65 -4.38 -11.72
N ILE A 73 8.34 -5.35 -12.60
CA ILE A 73 9.35 -6.22 -13.24
C ILE A 73 10.46 -5.40 -13.91
N GLY A 74 10.11 -4.31 -14.59
CA GLY A 74 11.12 -3.46 -15.25
C GLY A 74 12.16 -2.90 -14.27
N ILE A 75 11.71 -2.39 -13.12
CA ILE A 75 12.59 -1.85 -12.06
C ILE A 75 13.37 -2.97 -11.38
N ILE A 76 12.73 -4.12 -11.11
CA ILE A 76 13.39 -5.26 -10.47
C ILE A 76 14.51 -5.79 -11.37
N LEU A 77 14.22 -6.05 -12.65
CA LEU A 77 15.23 -6.53 -13.58
C LEU A 77 16.35 -5.52 -13.78
N PHE A 78 16.02 -4.23 -13.85
CA PHE A 78 17.01 -3.17 -13.95
C PHE A 78 17.94 -3.15 -12.73
N THR A 79 17.41 -3.16 -11.51
CA THR A 79 18.23 -3.10 -10.29
C THR A 79 19.05 -4.38 -10.09
N THR A 80 18.46 -5.56 -10.31
CA THR A 80 19.18 -6.85 -10.26
C THR A 80 20.28 -6.91 -11.31
N PHE A 81 20.03 -6.44 -12.54
CA PHE A 81 21.05 -6.37 -13.60
C PHE A 81 22.22 -5.49 -13.17
N PHE A 82 21.95 -4.27 -12.68
CA PHE A 82 23.01 -3.39 -12.20
C PHE A 82 23.77 -4.01 -11.02
N GLN A 83 23.09 -4.71 -10.12
CA GLN A 83 23.75 -5.39 -9.01
C GLN A 83 24.70 -6.50 -9.49
N ILE A 84 24.33 -7.29 -10.50
CA ILE A 84 25.19 -8.35 -11.04
C ILE A 84 26.51 -7.79 -11.59
N PHE A 85 26.47 -6.65 -12.29
CA PHE A 85 27.61 -6.13 -13.04
C PHE A 85 28.42 -5.04 -12.34
N PHE A 86 27.82 -4.32 -11.39
CA PHE A 86 28.45 -3.17 -10.73
C PHE A 86 28.75 -3.41 -9.25
N THR A 87 28.41 -4.58 -8.70
CA THR A 87 28.87 -4.97 -7.35
C THR A 87 30.30 -5.48 -7.43
N GLY A 88 31.22 -4.76 -6.79
CA GLY A 88 32.59 -5.22 -6.60
C GLY A 88 32.64 -6.50 -5.77
N GLY A 89 33.55 -7.40 -6.12
CA GLY A 89 33.75 -8.70 -5.47
C GLY A 89 35.14 -9.23 -5.78
N HIS A 90 35.65 -10.11 -4.93
CA HIS A 90 37.03 -10.61 -5.04
C HIS A 90 37.14 -11.76 -6.05
N GLU A 91 36.07 -12.54 -6.21
CA GLU A 91 36.01 -13.68 -7.13
C GLU A 91 35.23 -13.35 -8.41
N VAL A 92 35.95 -13.20 -9.52
CA VAL A 92 35.36 -12.91 -10.84
C VAL A 92 35.06 -14.23 -11.55
N LEU A 93 33.78 -14.57 -11.69
CA LEU A 93 33.33 -15.77 -12.39
C LEU A 93 33.40 -15.58 -13.91
N TRP A 94 33.07 -14.38 -14.39
CA TRP A 94 33.09 -14.05 -15.81
C TRP A 94 33.36 -12.56 -16.02
N GLN A 95 34.21 -12.23 -16.99
CA GLN A 95 34.52 -10.85 -17.34
C GLN A 95 34.38 -10.65 -18.85
N PHE A 96 33.61 -9.65 -19.25
CA PHE A 96 33.53 -9.17 -20.61
C PHE A 96 33.64 -7.64 -20.64
N TRP A 97 34.78 -7.14 -21.11
CA TRP A 97 35.09 -5.70 -21.24
C TRP A 97 34.99 -4.92 -19.91
N ILE A 98 33.86 -4.24 -19.64
CA ILE A 98 33.57 -3.49 -18.40
C ILE A 98 32.65 -4.27 -17.46
N LEU A 99 31.97 -5.30 -17.98
CA LEU A 99 31.01 -6.12 -17.25
C LEU A 99 31.76 -7.25 -16.56
N LYS A 100 31.86 -7.18 -15.23
CA LYS A 100 32.39 -8.25 -14.39
C LYS A 100 31.24 -8.87 -13.61
N VAL A 101 31.07 -10.18 -13.72
CA VAL A 101 30.14 -10.95 -12.91
C VAL A 101 30.94 -11.56 -11.77
N THR A 102 30.70 -11.07 -10.57
CA THR A 102 31.29 -11.58 -9.33
C THR A 102 30.30 -12.50 -8.61
N GLU A 103 30.80 -13.44 -7.82
CA GLU A 103 29.90 -14.28 -7.01
C GLU A 103 29.09 -13.42 -6.03
N GLU A 104 29.73 -12.43 -5.41
CA GLU A 104 29.09 -11.50 -4.49
C GLU A 104 28.02 -10.67 -5.20
N GLY A 105 28.28 -10.25 -6.44
CA GLY A 105 27.30 -9.55 -7.27
C GLY A 105 26.07 -10.39 -7.58
N LEU A 106 26.26 -11.67 -7.89
CA LEU A 106 25.15 -12.60 -8.13
C LEU A 106 24.33 -12.87 -6.85
N GLN A 107 25.00 -13.08 -5.72
CA GLN A 107 24.34 -13.27 -4.42
C GLN A 107 23.53 -12.03 -4.02
N GLN A 108 24.12 -10.84 -4.10
CA GLN A 108 23.43 -9.58 -3.77
C GLN A 108 22.26 -9.32 -4.72
N ALA A 109 22.42 -9.59 -6.01
CA ALA A 109 21.35 -9.48 -6.98
C ALA A 109 20.17 -10.40 -6.65
N GLY A 110 20.45 -11.64 -6.24
CA GLY A 110 19.44 -12.59 -5.76
C GLY A 110 18.73 -12.11 -4.49
N ILE A 111 19.47 -11.58 -3.51
CA ILE A 111 18.90 -11.02 -2.26
C ILE A 111 17.98 -9.85 -2.58
N ILE A 112 18.40 -8.91 -3.43
CA ILE A 112 17.60 -7.74 -3.83
C ILE A 112 16.35 -8.18 -4.60
N PHE A 113 16.47 -9.13 -5.51
CA PHE A 113 15.34 -9.69 -6.25
C PHE A 113 14.29 -10.27 -5.30
N VAL A 114 14.71 -11.16 -4.39
CA VAL A 114 13.84 -11.76 -3.38
C VAL A 114 13.21 -10.68 -2.49
N ARG A 115 13.99 -9.70 -2.05
CA ARG A 115 13.53 -8.57 -1.23
C ARG A 115 12.38 -7.80 -1.89
N PHE A 116 12.52 -7.42 -3.16
CA PHE A 116 11.44 -6.75 -3.88
C PHE A 116 10.19 -7.63 -3.97
N VAL A 117 10.35 -8.91 -4.31
CA VAL A 117 9.23 -9.86 -4.40
C VAL A 117 8.51 -9.96 -3.05
N LEU A 118 9.23 -10.10 -1.93
CA LEU A 118 8.64 -10.21 -0.60
C LEU A 118 7.88 -8.94 -0.20
N ILE A 119 8.43 -7.76 -0.43
CA ILE A 119 7.77 -6.47 -0.15
C ILE A 119 6.47 -6.36 -0.95
N ILE A 120 6.51 -6.67 -2.24
CA ILE A 120 5.33 -6.61 -3.12
C ILE A 120 4.28 -7.63 -2.67
N PHE A 121 4.69 -8.85 -2.33
CA PHE A 121 3.76 -9.88 -1.87
C PHE A 121 3.06 -9.48 -0.57
N LEU A 122 3.80 -8.96 0.41
CA LEU A 122 3.21 -8.52 1.67
C LEU A 122 2.31 -7.29 1.50
N SER A 123 2.73 -6.31 0.70
CA SER A 123 1.92 -5.13 0.39
C SER A 123 0.61 -5.53 -0.33
N THR A 124 0.69 -6.47 -1.27
CA THR A 124 -0.47 -7.04 -1.95
C THR A 124 -1.39 -7.75 -0.96
N LEU A 125 -0.83 -8.55 -0.05
CA LEU A 125 -1.59 -9.24 1.00
C LEU A 125 -2.36 -8.24 1.89
N LEU A 126 -1.72 -7.18 2.36
CA LEU A 126 -2.39 -6.16 3.17
C LEU A 126 -3.54 -5.50 2.39
N THR A 127 -3.27 -5.12 1.14
CA THR A 127 -4.22 -4.42 0.26
C THR A 127 -5.45 -5.28 -0.06
N LEU A 128 -5.25 -6.59 -0.29
CA LEU A 128 -6.34 -7.50 -0.63
C LEU A 128 -7.14 -7.96 0.59
N THR A 129 -6.51 -8.06 1.77
CA THR A 129 -7.13 -8.61 2.99
C THR A 129 -7.74 -7.55 3.91
N THR A 130 -7.57 -6.25 3.63
CA THR A 130 -8.02 -5.18 4.52
C THR A 130 -8.76 -4.10 3.75
N MET A 131 -9.97 -3.77 4.21
CA MET A 131 -10.78 -2.71 3.60
C MET A 131 -10.11 -1.34 3.79
N PRO A 132 -10.15 -0.44 2.79
CA PRO A 132 -9.55 0.90 2.88
C PRO A 132 -10.01 1.71 4.09
N LEU A 133 -11.31 1.66 4.42
CA LEU A 133 -11.84 2.36 5.59
C LEU A 133 -11.28 1.79 6.90
N SER A 134 -11.11 0.47 6.99
CA SER A 134 -10.48 -0.17 8.15
C SER A 134 -8.99 0.16 8.27
N LEU A 135 -8.29 0.34 7.14
CA LEU A 135 -6.91 0.83 7.14
C LEU A 135 -6.83 2.27 7.68
N ALA A 136 -7.79 3.14 7.31
CA ALA A 136 -7.88 4.48 7.85
C ALA A 136 -8.07 4.49 9.38
N ASP A 137 -8.99 3.66 9.89
CA ASP A 137 -9.19 3.50 11.34
C ASP A 137 -7.90 2.99 12.03
N GLY A 138 -7.16 2.08 11.37
CA GLY A 138 -5.88 1.57 11.85
C GLY A 138 -4.78 2.64 11.88
N ILE A 139 -4.71 3.50 10.86
CA ILE A 139 -3.79 4.64 10.81
C ILE A 139 -4.14 5.67 11.90
N GLU A 140 -5.41 6.02 12.08
CA GLU A 140 -5.86 6.92 13.15
C GLU A 140 -5.40 6.39 14.52
N ALA A 141 -5.60 5.10 14.79
CA ALA A 141 -5.15 4.49 16.04
C ALA A 141 -3.62 4.45 16.17
N GLY A 142 -2.87 4.26 15.08
CA GLY A 142 -1.41 4.35 15.07
C GLY A 142 -0.88 5.76 15.33
N LEU A 143 -1.65 6.79 14.96
CA LEU A 143 -1.35 8.19 15.22
C LEU A 143 -1.79 8.66 16.62
N ALA A 144 -2.61 7.89 17.34
CA ALA A 144 -3.06 8.21 18.71
C ALA A 144 -1.95 8.69 19.67
N PRO A 145 -0.73 8.11 19.74
CA PRO A 145 0.32 8.62 20.62
C PRO A 145 0.81 10.04 20.26
N LEU A 146 0.60 10.51 19.03
CA LEU A 146 0.95 11.88 18.65
C LEU A 146 -0.03 12.91 19.25
N THR A 147 -1.14 12.48 19.84
CA THR A 147 -2.06 13.37 20.59
C THR A 147 -1.33 14.05 21.76
N TYR A 148 -0.35 13.37 22.39
CA TYR A 148 0.48 13.97 23.45
C TYR A 148 1.32 15.16 22.94
N LEU A 149 1.65 15.16 21.64
CA LEU A 149 2.35 16.25 20.95
C LEU A 149 1.38 17.31 20.40
N LYS A 150 0.11 17.32 20.84
CA LYS A 150 -0.96 18.22 20.39
C LYS A 150 -1.30 18.11 18.89
N VAL A 151 -1.06 16.94 18.29
CA VAL A 151 -1.49 16.66 16.92
C VAL A 151 -2.99 16.32 16.90
N PRO A 152 -3.80 16.91 16.00
CA PRO A 152 -5.25 16.67 15.90
C PRO A 152 -5.56 15.33 15.22
N VAL A 153 -5.33 14.22 15.93
CA VAL A 153 -5.44 12.85 15.38
C VAL A 153 -6.87 12.53 14.94
N HIS A 154 -7.89 12.99 15.69
CA HIS A 154 -9.29 12.73 15.36
C HIS A 154 -9.70 13.40 14.05
N GLU A 155 -9.29 14.65 13.86
CA GLU A 155 -9.55 15.42 12.65
C GLU A 155 -8.86 14.79 11.44
N ILE A 156 -7.63 14.28 11.60
CA ILE A 156 -6.92 13.53 10.55
C ILE A 156 -7.71 12.25 10.18
N GLY A 157 -8.18 11.50 11.19
CA GLY A 157 -9.03 10.31 10.97
C GLY A 157 -10.34 10.64 10.24
N LEU A 158 -10.99 11.73 10.63
CA LEU A 158 -12.19 12.24 9.96
C LEU A 158 -11.89 12.60 8.50
N MET A 159 -10.84 13.39 8.24
CA MET A 159 -10.46 13.79 6.88
C MET A 159 -10.15 12.57 6.00
N LEU A 160 -9.44 11.58 6.54
CA LEU A 160 -9.09 10.35 5.81
C LEU A 160 -10.34 9.51 5.50
N SER A 161 -11.22 9.30 6.48
CA SER A 161 -12.46 8.54 6.29
C SER A 161 -13.43 9.22 5.32
N MET A 162 -13.54 10.56 5.38
CA MET A 162 -14.32 11.35 4.42
C MET A 162 -13.72 11.30 3.02
N SER A 163 -12.40 11.42 2.90
CA SER A 163 -11.70 11.33 1.61
C SER A 163 -11.95 9.98 0.94
N LEU A 164 -11.77 8.88 1.68
CA LEU A 164 -12.03 7.52 1.17
C LEU A 164 -13.50 7.32 0.76
N ARG A 165 -14.44 7.92 1.49
CA ARG A 165 -15.88 7.87 1.15
C ARG A 165 -16.19 8.67 -0.12
N PHE A 166 -15.52 9.80 -0.34
CA PHE A 166 -15.78 10.68 -1.48
C PHE A 166 -15.04 10.26 -2.75
N VAL A 167 -13.93 9.50 -2.65
CA VAL A 167 -13.19 9.04 -3.83
C VAL A 167 -14.10 8.35 -4.86
N PRO A 168 -14.95 7.36 -4.51
CA PRO A 168 -15.85 6.74 -5.49
C PRO A 168 -16.80 7.74 -6.14
N THR A 169 -17.39 8.65 -5.36
CA THR A 169 -18.33 9.62 -5.94
C THR A 169 -17.64 10.66 -6.82
N LEU A 170 -16.42 11.06 -6.50
CA LEU A 170 -15.62 11.94 -7.35
C LEU A 170 -15.25 11.27 -8.67
N MET A 171 -15.01 9.95 -8.67
CA MET A 171 -14.78 9.19 -9.90
C MET A 171 -16.04 9.10 -10.76
N ASP A 172 -17.21 8.90 -10.14
CA ASP A 172 -18.49 8.91 -10.84
C ASP A 172 -18.78 10.28 -11.45
N ASP A 173 -18.57 11.35 -10.69
CA ASP A 173 -18.73 12.73 -11.16
C ASP A 173 -17.75 13.04 -12.29
N THR A 174 -16.49 12.62 -12.17
CA THR A 174 -15.48 12.76 -13.23
C THR A 174 -15.94 12.06 -14.51
N THR A 175 -16.44 10.83 -14.40
CA THR A 175 -16.91 10.05 -15.56
C THR A 175 -18.13 10.71 -16.21
N ARG A 176 -19.07 11.20 -15.42
CA ARG A 176 -20.25 11.94 -15.90
C ARG A 176 -19.88 13.23 -16.61
N ILE A 177 -19.02 14.06 -15.99
CA ILE A 177 -18.54 15.32 -16.57
C ILE A 177 -17.79 15.05 -17.87
N MET A 178 -16.89 14.06 -17.88
CA MET A 178 -16.12 13.70 -19.06
C MET A 178 -17.03 13.24 -20.20
N ASN A 179 -18.05 12.42 -19.94
CA ASN A 179 -19.04 12.03 -20.95
C ASN A 179 -19.88 13.21 -21.45
N ALA A 180 -20.27 14.12 -20.57
CA ALA A 180 -21.00 15.33 -20.96
C ALA A 180 -20.15 16.26 -21.85
N GLN A 181 -18.85 16.39 -21.57
CA GLN A 181 -17.94 17.18 -22.39
C GLN A 181 -17.65 16.50 -23.74
N ARG A 182 -17.55 15.16 -23.78
CA ARG A 182 -17.49 14.42 -25.07
C ARG A 182 -18.71 14.69 -25.93
N ALA A 183 -19.91 14.68 -25.34
CA ALA A 183 -21.15 15.01 -26.06
C ALA A 183 -21.19 16.47 -26.56
N ARG A 184 -20.39 17.36 -25.96
CA ARG A 184 -20.20 18.75 -26.41
C ARG A 184 -19.05 18.91 -27.41
N GLY A 185 -18.46 17.83 -27.90
CA GLY A 185 -17.39 17.84 -28.90
C GLY A 185 -15.98 18.01 -28.34
N VAL A 186 -15.76 17.77 -27.04
CA VAL A 186 -14.41 17.75 -26.48
C VAL A 186 -13.78 16.37 -26.68
N ASP A 187 -12.78 16.30 -27.55
CA ASP A 187 -11.98 15.09 -27.75
C ASP A 187 -10.83 15.01 -26.74
N PHE A 188 -10.91 13.99 -25.89
CA PHE A 188 -9.91 13.71 -24.86
C PHE A 188 -8.86 12.74 -25.39
N GLY A 189 -7.62 13.21 -25.56
CA GLY A 189 -6.47 12.35 -25.89
C GLY A 189 -5.92 12.51 -27.30
N GLU A 190 -6.52 13.35 -28.13
CA GLU A 190 -6.02 13.72 -29.46
C GLU A 190 -5.25 15.05 -29.42
N GLY A 191 -4.40 15.28 -30.43
CA GLY A 191 -3.66 16.53 -30.59
C GLY A 191 -2.30 16.61 -29.86
N SER A 192 -1.73 17.81 -29.87
CA SER A 192 -0.43 18.12 -29.24
C SER A 192 -0.51 18.07 -27.71
N LEU A 193 0.65 17.96 -27.04
CA LEU A 193 0.72 17.93 -25.56
C LEU A 193 -0.06 19.10 -24.92
N VAL A 194 0.03 20.29 -25.52
CA VAL A 194 -0.67 21.50 -25.05
C VAL A 194 -2.19 21.37 -25.21
N GLN A 195 -2.66 20.81 -26.33
CA GLN A 195 -4.08 20.57 -26.55
C GLN A 195 -4.64 19.54 -25.55
N LYS A 196 -3.88 18.48 -25.26
CA LYS A 196 -4.24 17.50 -24.24
C LYS A 196 -4.39 18.14 -22.85
N VAL A 197 -3.45 18.99 -22.45
CA VAL A 197 -3.55 19.71 -21.17
C VAL A 197 -4.77 20.64 -21.14
N LYS A 198 -5.02 21.40 -22.22
CA LYS A 198 -6.20 22.27 -22.32
C LYS A 198 -7.52 21.48 -22.27
N SER A 199 -7.56 20.26 -22.82
CA SER A 199 -8.76 19.41 -22.78
C SER A 199 -9.16 18.98 -21.37
N VAL A 200 -8.28 19.06 -20.36
CA VAL A 200 -8.59 18.68 -18.97
C VAL A 200 -9.36 19.80 -18.24
N ILE A 201 -9.19 21.06 -18.63
CA ILE A 201 -9.78 22.23 -17.96
C ILE A 201 -11.33 22.12 -17.87
N PRO A 202 -12.07 21.73 -18.93
CA PRO A 202 -13.52 21.55 -18.88
C PRO A 202 -14.02 20.43 -17.95
N ILE A 203 -13.13 19.52 -17.52
CA ILE A 203 -13.43 18.52 -16.47
C ILE A 203 -13.13 19.11 -15.09
N LEU A 204 -11.96 19.75 -14.97
CA LEU A 204 -11.40 20.17 -13.70
C LEU A 204 -12.25 21.27 -13.04
N ILE A 205 -12.66 22.30 -13.81
CA ILE A 205 -13.44 23.43 -13.27
C ILE A 205 -14.80 22.96 -12.70
N PRO A 206 -15.65 22.19 -13.43
CA PRO A 206 -16.90 21.69 -12.87
C PRO A 206 -16.70 20.73 -11.69
N LEU A 207 -15.65 19.90 -11.73
CA LEU A 207 -15.36 18.97 -10.64
C LEU A 207 -15.00 19.71 -9.34
N PHE A 208 -14.19 20.77 -9.41
CA PHE A 208 -13.90 21.63 -8.26
C PHE A 208 -15.15 22.33 -7.74
N ALA A 209 -15.95 22.93 -8.62
CA ALA A 209 -17.19 23.61 -8.21
C ALA A 209 -18.16 22.64 -7.51
N SER A 210 -18.33 21.42 -8.04
CA SER A 210 -19.14 20.37 -7.41
C SER A 210 -18.57 19.94 -6.05
N SER A 211 -17.25 19.78 -5.97
CA SER A 211 -16.57 19.37 -4.73
C SER A 211 -16.69 20.43 -3.62
N PHE A 212 -16.54 21.72 -3.95
CA PHE A 212 -16.74 22.81 -3.00
C PHE A 212 -18.19 22.88 -2.49
N LYS A 213 -19.16 22.82 -3.41
CA LYS A 213 -20.58 22.80 -3.02
C LYS A 213 -20.90 21.62 -2.11
N ARG A 214 -20.30 20.46 -2.35
CA ARG A 214 -20.46 19.27 -1.52
C ARG A 214 -19.79 19.42 -0.16
N ALA A 215 -18.60 20.01 -0.12
CA ALA A 215 -17.89 20.28 1.13
C ALA A 215 -18.70 21.22 2.02
N ASP A 216 -19.24 22.30 1.44
CA ASP A 216 -20.10 23.27 2.12
C ASP A 216 -21.37 22.60 2.67
N ALA A 217 -22.11 21.88 1.82
CA ALA A 217 -23.30 21.14 2.24
C ALA A 217 -23.02 20.10 3.33
N LEU A 218 -21.87 19.42 3.27
CA LEU A 218 -21.47 18.48 4.30
C LEU A 218 -21.12 19.20 5.61
N ALA A 219 -20.39 20.32 5.55
CA ALA A 219 -20.06 21.10 6.74
C ALA A 219 -21.33 21.59 7.45
N THR A 220 -22.26 22.21 6.72
CA THR A 220 -23.57 22.63 7.26
C THR A 220 -24.35 21.45 7.86
N ALA A 221 -24.35 20.29 7.18
CA ALA A 221 -25.03 19.10 7.69
C ALA A 221 -24.36 18.51 8.94
N MET A 222 -23.04 18.65 9.07
CA MET A 222 -22.30 18.23 10.26
C MET A 222 -22.60 19.15 11.45
N GLU A 223 -22.60 20.47 11.23
CA GLU A 223 -22.97 21.46 12.24
C GLU A 223 -24.42 21.28 12.71
N ALA A 224 -25.36 21.07 11.78
CA ALA A 224 -26.76 20.82 12.09
C ALA A 224 -26.98 19.53 12.92
N ARG A 225 -26.07 18.56 12.82
CA ARG A 225 -26.05 17.34 13.65
C ARG A 225 -25.27 17.51 14.96
N GLY A 226 -24.83 18.73 15.28
CA GLY A 226 -24.11 19.05 16.50
C GLY A 226 -22.64 18.61 16.49
N TYR A 227 -21.99 18.50 15.32
CA TYR A 227 -20.55 18.25 15.27
C TYR A 227 -19.77 19.50 15.72
N GLN A 228 -19.04 19.38 16.83
CA GLN A 228 -18.29 20.48 17.45
C GLN A 228 -16.77 20.19 17.59
N GLY A 229 -16.22 19.26 16.80
CA GLY A 229 -14.82 18.82 16.90
C GLY A 229 -14.62 17.53 17.72
N GLY A 230 -13.37 17.08 17.88
CA GLY A 230 -13.04 15.74 18.38
C GLY A 230 -13.15 15.49 19.88
N ASP A 231 -13.12 16.52 20.72
CA ASP A 231 -13.07 16.36 22.18
C ASP A 231 -14.39 15.83 22.75
N GLY A 232 -14.30 14.80 23.61
CA GLY A 232 -15.46 14.21 24.28
C GLY A 232 -16.37 13.34 23.40
N ARG A 233 -15.98 13.04 22.16
CA ARG A 233 -16.78 12.19 21.25
C ARG A 233 -16.63 10.70 21.55
N THR A 234 -17.71 9.96 21.35
CA THR A 234 -17.71 8.49 21.34
C THR A 234 -17.53 7.95 19.92
N LYS A 235 -16.95 6.76 19.78
CA LYS A 235 -16.76 6.08 18.49
C LYS A 235 -17.81 4.98 18.32
N TYR A 236 -18.54 5.01 17.21
CA TYR A 236 -19.48 3.95 16.85
C TYR A 236 -18.77 2.67 16.39
N ARG A 237 -17.75 2.82 15.53
CA ARG A 237 -16.92 1.70 15.07
C ARG A 237 -15.70 1.58 15.97
N ILE A 238 -15.70 0.55 16.80
CA ILE A 238 -14.58 0.25 17.70
C ILE A 238 -13.81 -0.92 17.09
N LEU A 239 -12.48 -0.77 17.05
CA LEU A 239 -11.58 -1.85 16.67
C LEU A 239 -11.36 -2.72 17.92
N GLU A 240 -11.71 -4.00 17.84
CA GLU A 240 -11.54 -4.96 18.94
C GLU A 240 -10.25 -5.75 18.78
N TRP A 241 -9.35 -5.59 19.74
CA TRP A 241 -8.10 -6.34 19.78
C TRP A 241 -8.35 -7.76 20.28
N LYS A 242 -7.99 -8.77 19.49
CA LYS A 242 -8.17 -10.20 19.83
C LYS A 242 -6.82 -10.86 20.11
N LEU A 243 -6.85 -12.04 20.74
CA LEU A 243 -5.62 -12.81 21.02
C LEU A 243 -4.83 -13.16 19.75
N ALA A 244 -5.53 -13.34 18.62
CA ALA A 244 -4.91 -13.57 17.32
C ALA A 244 -4.02 -12.38 16.88
N ASP A 245 -4.38 -11.15 17.23
CA ASP A 245 -3.62 -9.94 16.90
C ASP A 245 -2.30 -9.89 17.67
N SER A 246 -2.34 -10.21 18.96
CA SER A 246 -1.13 -10.34 19.79
C SER A 246 -0.23 -11.45 19.27
N LEU A 247 -0.81 -12.59 18.87
CA LEU A 247 -0.04 -13.73 18.35
C LEU A 247 0.70 -13.38 17.05
N VAL A 248 0.10 -12.57 16.17
CA VAL A 248 0.76 -12.08 14.94
C VAL A 248 1.98 -11.21 15.27
N LEU A 249 1.85 -10.29 16.23
CA LEU A 249 2.97 -9.44 16.64
C LEU A 249 4.09 -10.24 17.31
N VAL A 250 3.74 -11.18 18.20
CA VAL A 250 4.71 -12.09 18.82
C VAL A 250 5.43 -12.92 17.77
N THR A 251 4.70 -13.42 16.76
CA THR A 251 5.31 -14.15 15.63
C THR A 251 6.33 -13.29 14.88
N MET A 252 6.03 -12.00 14.66
CA MET A 252 6.99 -11.07 14.02
C MET A 252 8.23 -10.81 14.89
N VAL A 253 8.08 -10.69 16.20
CA VAL A 253 9.21 -10.53 17.13
C VAL A 253 10.08 -11.79 17.15
N ILE A 254 9.47 -12.97 17.22
CA ILE A 254 10.18 -14.25 17.16
C ILE A 254 10.94 -14.36 15.84
N LEU A 255 10.29 -14.04 14.71
CA LEU A 255 10.92 -14.03 13.40
C LEU A 255 12.14 -13.10 13.37
N GLY A 256 12.01 -11.88 13.90
CA GLY A 256 13.11 -10.93 14.01
C GLY A 256 14.29 -11.43 14.85
N LEU A 257 14.01 -12.02 16.02
CA LEU A 257 15.04 -12.61 16.88
C LEU A 257 15.75 -13.79 16.20
N LEU A 258 14.99 -14.69 15.58
CA LEU A 258 15.53 -15.85 14.87
C LEU A 258 16.46 -15.43 13.74
N LEU A 259 16.08 -14.37 13.00
CA LEU A 259 16.92 -13.78 11.96
C LEU A 259 18.15 -13.07 12.52
N TYR A 260 18.06 -12.44 13.68
CA TYR A 260 19.22 -11.85 14.36
C TYR A 260 20.24 -12.93 14.74
N TYR A 261 19.79 -14.05 15.30
CA TYR A 261 20.67 -15.19 15.64
C TYR A 261 21.27 -15.87 14.40
N LEU A 262 20.50 -16.03 13.32
CA LEU A 262 20.98 -16.64 12.06
C LEU A 262 21.84 -15.70 11.20
N LYS A 263 21.81 -14.41 11.49
CA LYS A 263 22.67 -13.41 10.85
C LYS A 263 24.06 -13.37 11.49
N SER A 264 24.12 -13.57 12.82
CA SER A 264 25.38 -13.70 13.57
C SER A 264 26.13 -14.97 13.19
#